data_AF-A0A078A842-F1
#
_entry.id   AF-A0A078A842-F1
#
_cell.length_a   1.000
_cell.length_b   1.000
_cell.length_c   1.000
_cell.angle_alpha   90.00
_cell.angle_beta   90.00
_cell.angle_gamma   90.00
#
_symmetry.space_group_name_H-M   'P 1'
#
loop_
_entity.id
_entity.type
_entity.pdbx_description
1 polymer ?
#
loop_
_entity_poly.entity_id
_entity_poly.type
_entity_poly.pdbx_seq_one_letter_code
_entity_poly.pdbx_strand_id
1 'polypeptide(L)'
;MIQNLYLIVKNSQFINSSASENGGSIFSNDANVQIYNSTFKNGLSNQSGGSIYLQCQLSSGCDYVIQNNSFINNSAKFKGGAILYDLNRPFDLKENLYYNNSAKYGQNIASYPYQIKILNQDLDFLKSITSDEFLSNKLLIALVDQDDQIVDDDNQKSIQISSHDDDLSLSGITSLTSNNGIFEINQLKIIGEPSNSYKIQLSSSSIDQTKIDFKTNGLSADFMLDIKIRDCKQGEIKSEKKCYECPKGSYSLSTKDKICQACPQNIKCDGGARIILEPNYWRSNTNTTQIYKCPKNEVCLGGYDSACQTGYHGKLCTQCIQDSQDDYYARSGLYDCSKCLSFSNQVTILVAILGGLATYIVYILQTSIILFGYLCYPIISQNSFSLLSCITFEDAMEKKRKIVNQQNDD
;
A
#
# COMPACT_ATOMS: atom_id res chain seq x y z
N MET A 1 -41.02 -51.91 4.44
CA MET A 1 -40.73 -52.22 5.86
C MET A 1 -39.22 -52.28 5.96
N ILE A 2 -38.57 -51.19 6.39
CA ILE A 2 -37.11 -51.17 6.52
C ILE A 2 -36.80 -52.08 7.71
N GLN A 3 -36.23 -53.26 7.46
CA GLN A 3 -35.67 -54.06 8.55
C GLN A 3 -34.52 -53.23 9.13
N ASN A 4 -34.68 -52.79 10.38
CA ASN A 4 -33.58 -52.16 11.09
C ASN A 4 -32.51 -53.24 11.35
N LEU A 5 -31.56 -53.38 10.42
CA LEU A 5 -30.41 -54.24 10.58
C LEU A 5 -29.52 -53.62 11.66
N TYR A 6 -29.20 -54.39 12.70
CA TYR A 6 -28.36 -53.92 13.81
C TYR A 6 -27.12 -54.81 13.95
N LEU A 7 -25.95 -54.17 14.07
CA LEU A 7 -24.74 -54.79 14.56
C LEU A 7 -24.40 -54.19 15.93
N ILE A 8 -24.30 -55.05 16.95
CA ILE A 8 -23.88 -54.65 18.30
C ILE A 8 -22.61 -55.44 18.66
N VAL A 9 -21.54 -54.72 18.94
CA VAL A 9 -20.24 -55.26 19.35
C VAL A 9 -19.90 -54.73 20.74
N LYS A 10 -19.66 -55.61 21.70
CA LYS A 10 -19.37 -55.25 23.09
C LYS A 10 -18.28 -56.15 23.67
N ASN A 11 -17.29 -55.55 24.32
CA ASN A 11 -16.24 -56.29 25.03
C ASN A 11 -15.50 -57.30 24.14
N SER A 12 -15.27 -56.94 22.88
CA SER A 12 -14.68 -57.81 21.86
C SER A 12 -13.27 -57.39 21.46
N GLN A 13 -12.52 -58.30 20.82
CA GLN A 13 -11.20 -58.01 20.26
C GLN A 13 -11.12 -58.45 18.80
N PHE A 14 -10.69 -57.56 17.93
CA PHE A 14 -10.39 -57.79 16.52
C PHE A 14 -8.89 -57.54 16.31
N ILE A 15 -8.13 -58.58 15.98
CA ILE A 15 -6.67 -58.53 15.95
C ILE A 15 -6.17 -59.12 14.62
N ASN A 16 -5.27 -58.41 13.94
CA ASN A 16 -4.68 -58.82 12.67
C ASN A 16 -5.74 -59.17 11.60
N SER A 17 -6.84 -58.42 11.58
CA SER A 17 -7.88 -58.57 10.55
C SER A 17 -7.50 -57.79 9.31
N SER A 18 -7.75 -58.35 8.13
CA SER A 18 -7.41 -57.71 6.86
C SER A 18 -8.52 -57.88 5.83
N ALA A 19 -8.82 -56.82 5.08
CA ALA A 19 -9.74 -56.83 3.95
C ALA A 19 -9.05 -56.36 2.65
N SER A 20 -9.39 -57.00 1.52
CA SER A 20 -8.91 -56.60 0.19
C SER A 20 -9.51 -55.30 -0.31
N GLU A 21 -10.63 -54.89 0.28
CA GLU A 21 -11.32 -53.65 -0.06
C GLU A 21 -11.41 -52.75 1.18
N ASN A 22 -12.57 -52.68 1.82
CA ASN A 22 -12.90 -51.73 2.87
C ASN A 22 -13.15 -52.42 4.22
N GLY A 23 -12.91 -51.71 5.32
CA GLY A 23 -13.27 -52.17 6.66
C GLY A 23 -12.49 -53.40 7.10
N GLY A 24 -11.20 -53.24 7.42
CA GLY A 24 -10.29 -54.37 7.67
C GLY A 24 -10.76 -55.37 8.73
N SER A 25 -11.62 -54.95 9.66
CA SER A 25 -12.33 -55.81 10.62
C SER A 25 -13.84 -55.83 10.40
N ILE A 26 -14.45 -54.66 10.18
CA ILE A 26 -15.90 -54.50 10.04
C ILE A 26 -16.19 -53.62 8.83
N PHE A 27 -16.96 -54.16 7.89
CA PHE A 27 -17.65 -53.40 6.86
C PHE A 27 -19.15 -53.45 7.14
N SER A 28 -19.78 -52.29 7.31
CA SER A 28 -21.22 -52.17 7.51
C SER A 28 -21.82 -51.40 6.34
N ASN A 29 -22.87 -51.95 5.74
CA ASN A 29 -23.64 -51.31 4.70
C ASN A 29 -25.11 -51.26 5.10
N ASP A 30 -25.67 -50.05 5.22
CA ASP A 30 -27.07 -49.80 5.50
C ASP A 30 -27.60 -50.45 6.79
N ALA A 31 -26.75 -50.50 7.83
CA ALA A 31 -27.10 -51.03 9.15
C ALA A 31 -26.85 -50.00 10.25
N ASN A 32 -27.55 -50.13 11.37
CA ASN A 32 -27.23 -49.43 12.60
C ASN A 32 -26.09 -50.16 13.31
N VAL A 33 -25.07 -49.42 13.78
CA VAL A 33 -23.86 -50.02 14.35
C VAL A 33 -23.58 -49.41 15.72
N GLN A 34 -23.45 -50.28 16.73
CA GLN A 34 -23.08 -49.86 18.07
C GLN A 34 -21.89 -50.68 18.57
N ILE A 35 -20.79 -50.00 18.90
CA ILE A 35 -19.53 -50.63 19.28
C ILE A 35 -19.04 -50.01 20.59
N TYR A 36 -18.92 -50.85 21.61
CA TYR A 36 -18.53 -50.43 22.96
C TYR A 36 -17.39 -51.30 23.51
N ASN A 37 -16.48 -50.67 24.26
CA ASN A 37 -15.50 -51.35 25.11
C ASN A 37 -14.71 -52.45 24.38
N SER A 38 -14.40 -52.24 23.10
CA SER A 38 -13.77 -53.23 22.23
C SER A 38 -12.41 -52.76 21.73
N THR A 39 -11.56 -53.70 21.31
CA THR A 39 -10.22 -53.42 20.80
C THR A 39 -10.10 -53.82 19.34
N PHE A 40 -9.61 -52.91 18.50
CA PHE A 40 -9.26 -53.12 17.10
C PHE A 40 -7.77 -52.87 16.94
N LYS A 41 -7.01 -53.94 16.66
CA LYS A 41 -5.55 -53.90 16.59
C LYS A 41 -5.02 -54.49 15.29
N ASN A 42 -4.11 -53.77 14.63
CA ASN A 42 -3.49 -54.20 13.38
C ASN A 42 -4.52 -54.54 12.29
N GLY A 43 -5.63 -53.81 12.24
CA GLY A 43 -6.59 -53.89 11.14
C GLY A 43 -5.99 -53.31 9.86
N LEU A 44 -6.11 -54.03 8.76
CA LEU A 44 -5.57 -53.60 7.46
C LEU A 44 -6.68 -53.56 6.39
N SER A 45 -6.81 -52.42 5.74
CA SER A 45 -7.69 -52.22 4.58
C SER A 45 -6.87 -51.76 3.38
N ASN A 46 -7.01 -52.47 2.26
CA ASN A 46 -6.35 -52.08 1.00
C ASN A 46 -7.02 -50.89 0.30
N GLN A 47 -8.18 -50.44 0.79
CA GLN A 47 -8.82 -49.20 0.37
C GLN A 47 -8.98 -48.24 1.57
N SER A 48 -10.13 -48.25 2.24
CA SER A 48 -10.48 -47.29 3.29
C SER A 48 -11.05 -47.95 4.55
N GLY A 49 -11.01 -47.26 5.68
CA GLY A 49 -11.49 -47.80 6.96
C GLY A 49 -10.62 -48.95 7.44
N GLY A 50 -9.44 -48.65 8.00
CA GLY A 50 -8.44 -49.67 8.32
C GLY A 50 -8.95 -50.75 9.27
N SER A 51 -9.81 -50.40 10.21
CA SER A 51 -10.61 -51.37 10.98
C SER A 51 -12.06 -51.37 10.55
N ILE A 52 -12.69 -50.20 10.47
CA ILE A 52 -14.13 -50.05 10.33
C ILE A 52 -14.45 -49.17 9.13
N TYR A 53 -15.35 -49.65 8.28
CA TYR A 53 -16.00 -48.85 7.25
C TYR A 53 -17.51 -48.86 7.49
N LEU A 54 -18.10 -47.68 7.62
CA LEU A 54 -19.54 -47.48 7.78
C LEU A 54 -20.11 -46.82 6.54
N GLN A 55 -20.97 -47.54 5.81
CA GLN A 55 -21.68 -47.04 4.64
C GLN A 55 -23.17 -46.89 4.96
N CYS A 56 -23.72 -45.72 4.65
CA CYS A 56 -25.15 -45.47 4.73
C CYS A 56 -25.67 -44.79 3.46
N GLN A 57 -26.74 -45.33 2.90
CA GLN A 57 -27.54 -44.65 1.88
C GLN A 57 -28.54 -43.68 2.53
N LEU A 58 -28.94 -42.65 1.77
CA LEU A 58 -29.83 -41.58 2.22
C LEU A 58 -31.18 -42.08 2.77
N SER A 59 -31.71 -43.18 2.23
CA SER A 59 -33.01 -43.74 2.63
C SER A 59 -32.94 -44.76 3.77
N SER A 60 -31.74 -45.16 4.22
CA SER A 60 -31.57 -46.29 5.15
C SER A 60 -31.70 -45.90 6.62
N GLY A 61 -31.53 -44.61 6.97
CA GLY A 61 -31.70 -44.13 8.34
C GLY A 61 -30.69 -44.69 9.34
N CYS A 62 -29.42 -44.81 8.97
CA CYS A 62 -28.41 -45.46 9.80
C CYS A 62 -28.00 -44.63 11.02
N ASP A 63 -27.88 -45.28 12.17
CA ASP A 63 -27.38 -44.70 13.42
C ASP A 63 -26.13 -45.43 13.89
N TYR A 64 -25.12 -44.66 14.31
CA TYR A 64 -23.80 -45.17 14.66
C TYR A 64 -23.34 -44.63 16.01
N VAL A 65 -23.00 -45.55 16.91
CA VAL A 65 -22.37 -45.23 18.21
C VAL A 65 -21.06 -45.99 18.32
N ILE A 66 -19.95 -45.28 18.47
CA ILE A 66 -18.62 -45.88 18.65
C ILE A 66 -17.99 -45.22 19.86
N GLN A 67 -17.96 -45.94 20.98
CA GLN A 67 -17.62 -45.37 22.28
C GLN A 67 -16.69 -46.28 23.09
N ASN A 68 -15.72 -45.71 23.81
CA ASN A 68 -14.83 -46.42 24.74
C ASN A 68 -14.07 -47.60 24.11
N ASN A 69 -13.73 -47.52 22.82
CA ASN A 69 -12.95 -48.53 22.12
C ASN A 69 -11.47 -48.13 22.02
N SER A 70 -10.62 -49.09 21.68
CA SER A 70 -9.20 -48.87 21.43
C SER A 70 -8.82 -49.27 20.00
N PHE A 71 -8.43 -48.29 19.18
CA PHE A 71 -7.97 -48.46 17.81
C PHE A 71 -6.45 -48.27 17.75
N ILE A 72 -5.72 -49.37 17.61
CA ILE A 72 -4.25 -49.43 17.69
C ILE A 72 -3.65 -49.98 16.39
N ASN A 73 -2.70 -49.26 15.78
CA ASN A 73 -1.95 -49.72 14.61
C ASN A 73 -2.82 -50.15 13.41
N ASN A 74 -3.99 -49.54 13.25
CA ASN A 74 -4.84 -49.83 12.10
C ASN A 74 -4.40 -49.00 10.91
N SER A 75 -4.47 -49.58 9.72
CA SER A 75 -4.00 -48.93 8.50
C SER A 75 -4.99 -49.07 7.35
N ALA A 76 -5.22 -47.97 6.66
CA ALA A 76 -5.92 -47.93 5.38
C ALA A 76 -5.01 -47.33 4.30
N LYS A 77 -5.17 -47.78 3.05
CA LYS A 77 -4.39 -47.23 1.93
C LYS A 77 -4.73 -45.77 1.64
N PHE A 78 -6.01 -45.42 1.62
CA PHE A 78 -6.47 -44.10 1.19
C PHE A 78 -6.97 -43.24 2.36
N LYS A 79 -7.98 -43.69 3.10
CA LYS A 79 -8.60 -42.84 4.14
C LYS A 79 -9.18 -43.58 5.31
N GLY A 80 -9.20 -42.93 6.46
CA GLY A 80 -9.77 -43.45 7.70
C GLY A 80 -8.95 -44.63 8.23
N GLY A 81 -7.75 -44.35 8.74
CA GLY A 81 -6.80 -45.41 9.13
C GLY A 81 -7.34 -46.33 10.23
N ALA A 82 -8.24 -45.86 11.09
CA ALA A 82 -9.06 -46.74 11.93
C ALA A 82 -10.50 -46.83 11.41
N ILE A 83 -11.16 -45.69 11.25
CA ILE A 83 -12.58 -45.60 10.93
C ILE A 83 -12.78 -44.70 9.71
N LEU A 84 -13.55 -45.17 8.73
CA LEU A 84 -14.18 -44.33 7.72
C LEU A 84 -15.69 -44.41 7.90
N TYR A 85 -16.37 -43.27 7.83
CA TYR A 85 -17.82 -43.24 7.72
C TYR A 85 -18.25 -42.43 6.50
N ASP A 86 -19.26 -42.93 5.80
CA ASP A 86 -19.88 -42.26 4.67
C ASP A 86 -21.32 -41.87 5.05
N LEU A 87 -21.68 -40.60 4.82
CA LEU A 87 -22.92 -39.94 5.20
C LEU A 87 -23.12 -39.62 6.69
N ASN A 88 -23.26 -40.63 7.56
CA ASN A 88 -23.63 -40.42 8.97
C ASN A 88 -22.41 -40.45 9.89
N ARG A 89 -22.11 -39.33 10.53
CA ARG A 89 -21.05 -39.26 11.55
C ARG A 89 -21.43 -40.04 12.81
N PRO A 90 -20.60 -41.00 13.27
CA PRO A 90 -20.83 -41.68 14.53
C PRO A 90 -20.79 -40.77 15.76
N PHE A 91 -21.65 -41.09 16.72
CA PHE A 91 -21.64 -40.48 18.06
C PHE A 91 -20.45 -40.99 18.87
N ASP A 92 -19.98 -40.15 19.80
CA ASP A 92 -18.97 -40.44 20.82
C ASP A 92 -17.58 -40.88 20.31
N LEU A 93 -17.26 -40.55 19.06
CA LEU A 93 -15.94 -40.82 18.46
C LEU A 93 -14.77 -40.32 19.34
N LYS A 94 -14.93 -39.19 20.03
CA LYS A 94 -13.92 -38.59 20.92
C LYS A 94 -13.60 -39.42 22.17
N GLU A 95 -14.44 -40.38 22.53
CA GLU A 95 -14.29 -41.22 23.73
C GLU A 95 -13.46 -42.48 23.46
N ASN A 96 -13.00 -42.68 22.23
CA ASN A 96 -12.15 -43.81 21.88
C ASN A 96 -10.67 -43.44 21.98
N LEU A 97 -9.85 -44.44 22.31
CA LEU A 97 -8.41 -44.35 22.23
C LEU A 97 -7.96 -44.63 20.79
N TYR A 98 -7.22 -43.71 20.19
CA TYR A 98 -6.56 -43.91 18.91
C TYR A 98 -5.05 -43.86 19.08
N TYR A 99 -4.35 -44.88 18.62
CA TYR A 99 -2.90 -44.96 18.74
C TYR A 99 -2.26 -45.51 17.47
N ASN A 100 -1.36 -44.73 16.87
CA ASN A 100 -0.52 -45.13 15.74
C ASN A 100 -1.30 -45.72 14.56
N ASN A 101 -2.47 -45.18 14.25
CA ASN A 101 -3.22 -45.55 13.04
C ASN A 101 -2.69 -44.74 11.84
N SER A 102 -2.81 -45.28 10.62
CA SER A 102 -2.27 -44.65 9.41
C SER A 102 -3.22 -44.70 8.23
N ALA A 103 -3.34 -43.57 7.53
CA ALA A 103 -3.92 -43.45 6.21
C ALA A 103 -3.34 -42.21 5.54
N LYS A 104 -3.49 -42.08 4.21
CA LYS A 104 -3.11 -40.85 3.49
C LYS A 104 -3.90 -39.65 4.00
N TYR A 105 -5.20 -39.83 4.22
CA TYR A 105 -6.09 -38.81 4.76
C TYR A 105 -6.93 -39.37 5.94
N GLY A 106 -6.99 -38.63 7.05
CA GLY A 106 -7.68 -39.05 8.27
C GLY A 106 -7.06 -40.30 8.90
N GLN A 107 -5.92 -40.13 9.59
CA GLN A 107 -5.16 -41.23 10.21
C GLN A 107 -6.00 -42.07 11.16
N ASN A 108 -6.86 -41.42 11.94
CA ASN A 108 -7.77 -42.10 12.87
C ASN A 108 -9.15 -42.25 12.24
N ILE A 109 -9.73 -41.12 11.86
CA ILE A 109 -11.09 -41.02 11.39
C ILE A 109 -11.08 -40.18 10.12
N ALA A 110 -11.87 -40.57 9.13
CA ALA A 110 -12.11 -39.78 7.93
C ALA A 110 -13.58 -39.82 7.56
N SER A 111 -14.02 -38.80 6.82
CA SER A 111 -15.29 -38.76 6.10
C SER A 111 -15.10 -38.44 4.61
N TYR A 112 -16.18 -38.47 3.85
CA TYR A 112 -16.26 -37.93 2.49
C TYR A 112 -16.13 -36.38 2.49
N PRO A 113 -15.71 -35.76 1.37
CA PRO A 113 -15.70 -34.30 1.24
C PRO A 113 -17.07 -33.72 1.47
N TYR A 114 -17.11 -32.70 2.30
CA TYR A 114 -18.33 -32.10 2.79
C TYR A 114 -18.42 -30.64 2.40
N GLN A 115 -17.32 -29.89 2.44
CA GLN A 115 -17.33 -28.44 2.18
C GLN A 115 -16.03 -27.97 1.52
N ILE A 116 -16.11 -26.81 0.87
CA ILE A 116 -14.96 -26.04 0.41
C ILE A 116 -14.57 -25.04 1.52
N LYS A 117 -13.27 -24.94 1.82
CA LYS A 117 -12.74 -24.03 2.85
C LYS A 117 -11.61 -23.18 2.31
N ILE A 118 -11.66 -21.88 2.56
CA ILE A 118 -10.56 -20.96 2.28
C ILE A 118 -9.54 -21.04 3.42
N LEU A 119 -8.27 -21.17 3.07
CA LEU A 119 -7.16 -21.31 4.02
C LEU A 119 -6.41 -20.00 4.28
N ASN A 120 -6.60 -18.98 3.44
CA ASN A 120 -5.98 -17.67 3.65
C ASN A 120 -6.50 -17.03 4.94
N GLN A 121 -5.59 -16.46 5.74
CA GLN A 121 -5.94 -15.64 6.91
C GLN A 121 -6.41 -14.24 6.52
N ASP A 122 -5.87 -13.70 5.42
CA ASP A 122 -6.19 -12.38 4.88
C ASP A 122 -6.75 -12.51 3.46
N LEU A 123 -7.88 -11.85 3.23
CA LEU A 123 -8.63 -11.81 1.98
C LEU A 123 -8.78 -10.38 1.42
N ASP A 124 -8.05 -9.40 1.95
CA ASP A 124 -8.16 -8.00 1.51
C ASP A 124 -7.80 -7.81 0.03
N PHE A 125 -6.93 -8.66 -0.52
CA PHE A 125 -6.60 -8.66 -1.96
C PHE A 125 -7.81 -8.94 -2.86
N LEU A 126 -8.86 -9.59 -2.35
CA LEU A 126 -10.11 -9.82 -3.09
C LEU A 126 -11.05 -8.61 -3.09
N LYS A 127 -10.81 -7.62 -2.22
CA LYS A 127 -11.65 -6.41 -2.09
C LYS A 127 -11.23 -5.27 -3.03
N SER A 128 -10.12 -5.43 -3.76
CA SER A 128 -9.56 -4.39 -4.64
C SER A 128 -8.81 -5.02 -5.82
N ILE A 129 -9.48 -5.88 -6.57
CA ILE A 129 -8.93 -6.55 -7.75
C ILE A 129 -8.87 -5.58 -8.93
N THR A 130 -7.76 -5.56 -9.68
CA THR A 130 -7.70 -4.89 -10.98
C THR A 130 -8.28 -5.80 -12.06
N SER A 131 -9.23 -5.28 -12.84
CA SER A 131 -9.85 -6.02 -13.94
C SER A 131 -8.80 -6.44 -15.00
N ASP A 132 -8.86 -7.69 -15.46
CA ASP A 132 -7.95 -8.32 -16.43
C ASP A 132 -6.49 -8.54 -15.98
N GLU A 133 -6.22 -8.39 -14.69
CA GLU A 133 -4.94 -8.74 -14.08
C GLU A 133 -5.05 -10.05 -13.29
N PHE A 134 -3.90 -10.69 -13.04
CA PHE A 134 -3.84 -11.80 -12.10
C PHE A 134 -4.07 -11.29 -10.67
N LEU A 135 -4.61 -12.15 -9.81
CA LEU A 135 -4.72 -11.85 -8.38
C LEU A 135 -3.36 -11.45 -7.80
N SER A 136 -3.34 -10.38 -7.01
CA SER A 136 -2.11 -9.88 -6.37
C SER A 136 -1.54 -10.82 -5.31
N ASN A 137 -2.36 -11.74 -4.82
CA ASN A 137 -1.96 -12.82 -3.91
C ASN A 137 -2.64 -14.13 -4.31
N LYS A 138 -2.04 -15.26 -3.92
CA LYS A 138 -2.60 -16.59 -4.16
C LYS A 138 -3.77 -16.88 -3.23
N LEU A 139 -4.84 -17.43 -3.78
CA LEU A 139 -5.98 -17.93 -3.02
C LEU A 139 -5.82 -19.44 -2.82
N LEU A 140 -5.74 -19.86 -1.55
CA LEU A 140 -5.56 -21.23 -1.10
C LEU A 140 -6.88 -21.78 -0.60
N ILE A 141 -7.28 -22.91 -1.19
CA ILE A 141 -8.57 -23.54 -0.93
C ILE A 141 -8.34 -25.02 -0.64
N ALA A 142 -9.14 -25.62 0.22
CA ALA A 142 -9.15 -27.06 0.45
C ALA A 142 -10.58 -27.60 0.41
N LEU A 143 -10.71 -28.89 0.07
CA LEU A 143 -11.90 -29.65 0.41
C LEU A 143 -11.72 -30.16 1.84
N VAL A 144 -12.75 -30.00 2.66
CA VAL A 144 -12.78 -30.51 4.03
C VAL A 144 -13.93 -31.49 4.23
N ASP A 145 -13.74 -32.42 5.15
CA ASP A 145 -14.75 -33.40 5.53
C ASP A 145 -15.68 -32.89 6.64
N GLN A 146 -16.55 -33.76 7.15
CA GLN A 146 -17.48 -33.42 8.24
C GLN A 146 -16.79 -33.09 9.58
N ASP A 147 -15.49 -33.38 9.71
CA ASP A 147 -14.66 -33.12 10.88
C ASP A 147 -13.63 -32.00 10.63
N ASP A 148 -13.84 -31.17 9.60
CA ASP A 148 -12.95 -30.06 9.20
C ASP A 148 -11.52 -30.51 8.78
N GLN A 149 -11.31 -31.79 8.48
CA GLN A 149 -10.04 -32.33 8.03
C GLN A 149 -9.88 -32.10 6.52
N ILE A 150 -8.68 -31.67 6.09
CA ILE A 150 -8.36 -31.51 4.67
C ILE A 150 -8.39 -32.89 3.99
N VAL A 151 -9.23 -33.02 2.96
CA VAL A 151 -9.33 -34.23 2.17
C VAL A 151 -8.20 -34.31 1.16
N ASP A 152 -7.34 -35.32 1.31
CA ASP A 152 -6.29 -35.68 0.35
C ASP A 152 -6.55 -37.10 -0.17
N ASP A 153 -7.55 -37.25 -1.03
CA ASP A 153 -7.89 -38.50 -1.71
C ASP A 153 -7.49 -38.42 -3.19
N ASP A 154 -6.84 -39.47 -3.70
CA ASP A 154 -6.35 -39.51 -5.08
C ASP A 154 -7.45 -39.42 -6.13
N ASN A 155 -8.69 -39.75 -5.75
CA ASN A 155 -9.86 -39.70 -6.62
C ASN A 155 -10.55 -38.32 -6.65
N GLN A 156 -10.21 -37.41 -5.73
CA GLN A 156 -10.96 -36.16 -5.50
C GLN A 156 -10.06 -34.96 -5.68
N LYS A 157 -9.83 -34.64 -6.96
CA LYS A 157 -8.76 -33.73 -7.36
C LYS A 157 -9.22 -32.47 -8.03
N SER A 158 -10.49 -32.18 -8.27
CA SER A 158 -10.87 -31.00 -9.07
C SER A 158 -11.74 -29.99 -8.33
N ILE A 159 -11.39 -28.71 -8.50
CA ILE A 159 -12.26 -27.55 -8.24
C ILE A 159 -12.45 -26.81 -9.58
N GLN A 160 -13.69 -26.41 -9.84
CA GLN A 160 -14.08 -25.52 -10.92
C GLN A 160 -14.38 -24.13 -10.36
N ILE A 161 -13.96 -23.10 -11.08
CA ILE A 161 -14.21 -21.71 -10.79
C ILE A 161 -15.09 -21.16 -11.91
N SER A 162 -16.28 -20.69 -11.56
CA SER A 162 -17.21 -20.08 -12.49
C SER A 162 -17.68 -18.71 -12.00
N SER A 163 -18.10 -17.87 -12.93
CA SER A 163 -18.81 -16.66 -12.56
C SER A 163 -20.22 -17.00 -12.09
N HIS A 164 -20.69 -16.33 -11.04
CA HIS A 164 -22.11 -16.34 -10.69
C HIS A 164 -22.88 -15.19 -11.33
N ASP A 165 -22.22 -14.04 -11.53
CA ASP A 165 -22.83 -12.86 -12.14
C ASP A 165 -22.58 -12.83 -13.66
N ASP A 166 -23.62 -12.58 -14.45
CA ASP A 166 -23.56 -12.55 -15.92
C ASP A 166 -22.56 -11.51 -16.46
N ASP A 167 -22.34 -10.44 -15.70
CA ASP A 167 -21.48 -9.32 -16.09
C ASP A 167 -19.99 -9.52 -15.76
N LEU A 168 -19.64 -10.62 -15.11
CA LEU A 168 -18.28 -10.96 -14.73
C LEU A 168 -17.75 -12.08 -15.64
N SER A 169 -16.58 -11.86 -16.22
CA SER A 169 -15.89 -12.85 -17.05
C SER A 169 -14.62 -13.33 -16.35
N LEU A 170 -14.37 -14.64 -16.41
CA LEU A 170 -13.17 -15.26 -15.86
C LEU A 170 -12.27 -15.74 -17.01
N SER A 171 -10.95 -15.58 -16.85
CA SER A 171 -9.97 -16.13 -17.79
C SER A 171 -8.73 -16.65 -17.06
N GLY A 172 -7.88 -17.40 -17.78
CA GLY A 172 -6.76 -18.13 -17.17
C GLY A 172 -7.15 -19.55 -16.77
N ILE A 173 -6.65 -20.03 -15.63
CA ILE A 173 -6.93 -21.38 -15.13
C ILE A 173 -8.16 -21.33 -14.21
N THR A 174 -9.26 -21.93 -14.66
CA THR A 174 -10.52 -22.06 -13.91
C THR A 174 -10.80 -23.48 -13.42
N SER A 175 -10.03 -24.46 -13.88
CA SER A 175 -10.10 -25.86 -13.42
C SER A 175 -8.77 -26.24 -12.79
N LEU A 176 -8.77 -26.52 -11.49
CA LEU A 176 -7.55 -26.77 -10.73
C LEU A 176 -7.49 -28.20 -10.24
N THR A 177 -6.25 -28.68 -10.05
CA THR A 177 -6.01 -29.91 -9.30
C THR A 177 -5.37 -29.67 -7.95
N SER A 178 -5.73 -30.47 -6.95
CA SER A 178 -5.16 -30.35 -5.61
C SER A 178 -3.75 -30.94 -5.54
N ASN A 179 -2.93 -30.34 -4.69
CA ASN A 179 -1.66 -30.89 -4.23
C ASN A 179 -1.75 -31.08 -2.71
N ASN A 180 -1.70 -32.32 -2.23
CA ASN A 180 -1.92 -32.68 -0.82
C ASN A 180 -3.23 -32.09 -0.25
N GLY A 181 -4.33 -32.20 -1.00
CA GLY A 181 -5.65 -31.66 -0.62
C GLY A 181 -5.83 -30.14 -0.74
N ILE A 182 -4.81 -29.39 -1.16
CA ILE A 182 -4.85 -27.93 -1.29
C ILE A 182 -4.83 -27.51 -2.76
N PHE A 183 -5.73 -26.61 -3.14
CA PHE A 183 -5.83 -25.96 -4.44
C PHE A 183 -5.22 -24.56 -4.35
N GLU A 184 -4.25 -24.27 -5.20
CA GLU A 184 -3.60 -22.95 -5.28
C GLU A 184 -4.07 -22.21 -6.52
N ILE A 185 -4.80 -21.11 -6.33
CA ILE A 185 -5.28 -20.23 -7.40
C ILE A 185 -4.34 -19.04 -7.50
N ASN A 186 -3.54 -19.02 -8.56
CA ASN A 186 -2.59 -17.94 -8.85
C ASN A 186 -2.63 -17.45 -10.32
N GLN A 187 -3.33 -18.19 -11.20
CA GLN A 187 -3.47 -17.89 -12.63
C GLN A 187 -4.92 -17.60 -13.01
N LEU A 188 -5.66 -16.94 -12.12
CA LEU A 188 -7.02 -16.48 -12.38
C LEU A 188 -7.00 -14.99 -12.70
N LYS A 189 -7.60 -14.62 -13.84
CA LYS A 189 -7.90 -13.24 -14.21
C LYS A 189 -9.39 -13.01 -14.17
N ILE A 190 -9.78 -11.87 -13.63
CA ILE A 190 -11.17 -11.51 -13.43
C ILE A 190 -11.44 -10.22 -14.19
N ILE A 191 -12.45 -10.23 -15.05
CA ILE A 191 -12.82 -9.09 -15.89
C ILE A 191 -14.24 -8.67 -15.52
N GLY A 192 -14.38 -7.50 -14.92
CA GLY A 192 -15.66 -6.97 -14.44
C GLY A 192 -15.63 -5.45 -14.36
N GLU A 193 -16.80 -4.81 -14.33
CA GLU A 193 -16.91 -3.35 -14.28
C GLU A 193 -16.19 -2.78 -13.04
N PRO A 194 -15.33 -1.75 -13.21
CA PRO A 194 -14.72 -1.04 -12.09
C PRO A 194 -15.76 -0.51 -11.10
N SER A 195 -15.40 -0.53 -9.81
CA SER A 195 -16.24 -0.17 -8.65
C SER A 195 -17.38 -1.13 -8.28
N ASN A 196 -17.56 -2.24 -9.00
CA ASN A 196 -18.59 -3.22 -8.68
C ASN A 196 -18.07 -4.37 -7.82
N SER A 197 -19.00 -4.97 -7.07
CA SER A 197 -18.77 -6.21 -6.32
C SER A 197 -19.45 -7.37 -7.04
N TYR A 198 -18.84 -8.54 -6.99
CA TYR A 198 -19.27 -9.74 -7.70
C TYR A 198 -19.09 -10.97 -6.84
N LYS A 199 -19.70 -12.08 -7.27
CA LYS A 199 -19.54 -13.40 -6.68
C LYS A 199 -18.92 -14.37 -7.68
N ILE A 200 -17.88 -15.04 -7.21
CA ILE A 200 -17.29 -16.20 -7.89
C ILE A 200 -17.85 -17.46 -7.22
N GLN A 201 -18.28 -18.41 -8.03
CA GLN A 201 -18.73 -19.71 -7.57
C GLN A 201 -17.58 -20.71 -7.70
N LEU A 202 -17.29 -21.38 -6.59
CA LEU A 202 -16.35 -22.49 -6.53
C LEU A 202 -17.15 -23.77 -6.36
N SER A 203 -16.98 -24.72 -7.27
CA SER A 203 -17.68 -25.99 -7.24
C SER A 203 -16.69 -27.16 -7.34
N SER A 204 -17.04 -28.29 -6.74
CA SER A 204 -16.27 -29.52 -6.87
C SER A 204 -17.21 -30.69 -7.10
N SER A 205 -16.94 -31.48 -8.14
CA SER A 205 -17.64 -32.74 -8.38
C SER A 205 -17.38 -33.79 -7.30
N SER A 206 -16.47 -33.52 -6.35
CA SER A 206 -16.16 -34.41 -5.23
C SER A 206 -17.10 -34.23 -4.05
N ILE A 207 -17.85 -33.13 -4.00
CA ILE A 207 -18.85 -32.85 -2.96
C ILE A 207 -20.24 -33.21 -3.51
N ASP A 208 -20.95 -34.06 -2.78
CA ASP A 208 -22.30 -34.50 -3.13
C ASP A 208 -23.35 -33.65 -2.42
N GLN A 209 -24.03 -32.77 -3.16
CA GLN A 209 -25.09 -31.90 -2.63
C GLN A 209 -26.21 -32.70 -1.95
N THR A 210 -26.55 -33.89 -2.46
CA THR A 210 -27.65 -34.69 -1.90
C THR A 210 -27.34 -35.20 -0.49
N LYS A 211 -26.05 -35.50 -0.22
CA LYS A 211 -25.58 -35.86 1.12
C LYS A 211 -25.59 -34.66 2.08
N ILE A 212 -25.36 -33.46 1.57
CA ILE A 212 -25.40 -32.23 2.36
C ILE A 212 -26.84 -31.87 2.74
N ASP A 213 -27.75 -31.84 1.77
CA ASP A 213 -29.16 -31.47 2.00
C ASP A 213 -29.82 -32.39 3.04
N PHE A 214 -29.47 -33.67 3.04
CA PHE A 214 -29.93 -34.63 4.03
C PHE A 214 -29.49 -34.30 5.47
N LYS A 215 -28.33 -33.63 5.63
CA LYS A 215 -27.75 -33.29 6.93
C LYS A 215 -28.07 -31.89 7.40
N THR A 216 -28.04 -30.92 6.50
CA THR A 216 -28.17 -29.51 6.84
C THR A 216 -28.88 -28.79 5.72
N ASN A 217 -30.19 -28.58 5.91
CA ASN A 217 -31.00 -27.79 4.98
C ASN A 217 -30.39 -26.40 4.79
N GLY A 218 -30.13 -26.04 3.54
CA GLY A 218 -29.65 -24.70 3.16
C GLY A 218 -28.13 -24.54 3.12
N LEU A 219 -27.35 -25.60 3.36
CA LEU A 219 -25.90 -25.58 3.09
C LEU A 219 -25.65 -25.96 1.62
N SER A 220 -24.87 -25.15 0.92
CA SER A 220 -24.49 -25.38 -0.48
C SER A 220 -23.14 -26.10 -0.56
N ALA A 221 -23.03 -27.08 -1.45
CA ALA A 221 -21.77 -27.69 -1.88
C ALA A 221 -20.85 -26.67 -2.57
N ASP A 222 -21.47 -25.75 -3.29
CA ASP A 222 -20.78 -24.66 -3.96
C ASP A 222 -20.50 -23.54 -2.96
N PHE A 223 -19.27 -23.03 -3.02
CA PHE A 223 -18.84 -21.91 -2.20
C PHE A 223 -18.89 -20.62 -3.02
N MET A 224 -19.58 -19.62 -2.46
CA MET A 224 -19.73 -18.31 -3.06
C MET A 224 -18.69 -17.35 -2.46
N LEU A 225 -17.76 -16.89 -3.29
CA LEU A 225 -16.70 -15.97 -2.92
C LEU A 225 -17.05 -14.55 -3.35
N ASP A 226 -17.23 -13.65 -2.39
CA ASP A 226 -17.40 -12.23 -2.65
C ASP A 226 -16.07 -11.56 -3.03
N ILE A 227 -16.09 -10.82 -4.13
CA ILE A 227 -14.95 -10.06 -4.65
C ILE A 227 -15.37 -8.63 -5.01
N LYS A 228 -14.40 -7.73 -5.14
CA LYS A 228 -14.65 -6.35 -5.59
C LYS A 228 -13.57 -5.88 -6.55
N ILE A 229 -14.01 -5.35 -7.69
CA ILE A 229 -13.14 -4.70 -8.67
C ILE A 229 -12.91 -3.25 -8.24
N ARG A 230 -11.65 -2.84 -8.18
CA ARG A 230 -11.29 -1.46 -7.80
C ARG A 230 -11.80 -0.44 -8.82
N ASP A 231 -11.96 0.81 -8.38
CA ASP A 231 -12.21 1.91 -9.31
C ASP A 231 -10.93 2.29 -10.09
N CYS A 232 -11.11 2.99 -11.20
CA CYS A 232 -9.97 3.56 -11.93
C CYS A 232 -9.36 4.70 -11.13
N LYS A 233 -8.03 4.73 -11.04
CA LYS A 233 -7.29 5.79 -10.36
C LYS A 233 -6.92 6.91 -11.33
N GLN A 234 -6.47 8.04 -10.80
CA GLN A 234 -5.96 9.14 -11.61
C GLN A 234 -4.87 8.66 -12.56
N GLY A 235 -4.97 9.02 -13.83
CA GLY A 235 -4.08 8.53 -14.89
C GLY A 235 -4.59 7.30 -15.63
N GLU A 236 -5.68 6.69 -15.16
CA GLU A 236 -6.38 5.64 -15.87
C GLU A 236 -7.71 6.16 -16.43
N ILE A 237 -8.15 5.58 -17.53
CA ILE A 237 -9.48 5.77 -18.10
C ILE A 237 -10.27 4.48 -18.05
N LYS A 238 -11.58 4.59 -17.86
CA LYS A 238 -12.49 3.43 -17.90
C LYS A 238 -12.90 3.13 -19.34
N SER A 239 -12.60 1.92 -19.82
CA SER A 239 -13.05 1.41 -21.12
C SER A 239 -13.33 -0.09 -21.02
N GLU A 240 -14.38 -0.59 -21.68
CA GLU A 240 -14.67 -2.04 -21.81
C GLU A 240 -14.47 -2.87 -20.52
N LYS A 241 -15.11 -2.50 -19.41
CA LYS A 241 -14.98 -3.18 -18.10
C LYS A 241 -13.56 -3.18 -17.50
N LYS A 242 -12.66 -2.31 -17.95
CA LYS A 242 -11.27 -2.24 -17.49
C LYS A 242 -10.83 -0.81 -17.22
N CYS A 243 -9.78 -0.68 -16.41
CA CYS A 243 -9.06 0.57 -16.21
C CYS A 243 -7.78 0.51 -17.04
N TYR A 244 -7.65 1.42 -18.01
CA TYR A 244 -6.49 1.51 -18.88
C TYR A 244 -5.64 2.69 -18.46
N GLU A 245 -4.38 2.43 -18.13
CA GLU A 245 -3.41 3.51 -17.88
C GLU A 245 -3.10 4.26 -19.17
N CYS A 246 -3.10 5.60 -19.10
CA CYS A 246 -2.81 6.41 -20.26
C CYS A 246 -1.38 6.20 -20.76
N PRO A 247 -1.16 5.93 -22.06
CA PRO A 247 0.17 5.70 -22.60
C PRO A 247 1.02 6.98 -22.63
N LYS A 248 2.33 6.81 -22.81
CA LYS A 248 3.28 7.91 -23.02
C LYS A 248 2.83 8.83 -24.17
N GLY A 249 2.95 10.14 -23.96
CA GLY A 249 2.42 11.15 -24.88
C GLY A 249 0.94 11.50 -24.65
N SER A 250 0.31 10.91 -23.63
CA SER A 250 -1.04 11.26 -23.19
C SER A 250 -1.14 11.27 -21.67
N TYR A 251 -2.26 11.76 -21.13
CA TYR A 251 -2.49 11.81 -19.69
C TYR A 251 -3.99 11.78 -19.34
N SER A 252 -4.29 11.50 -18.07
CA SER A 252 -5.59 11.77 -17.45
C SER A 252 -5.38 12.30 -16.03
N LEU A 253 -6.06 13.40 -15.69
CA LEU A 253 -5.97 14.01 -14.35
C LEU A 253 -7.24 13.82 -13.52
N SER A 254 -8.29 13.24 -14.10
CA SER A 254 -9.58 13.01 -13.44
C SER A 254 -10.02 11.57 -13.66
N THR A 255 -10.51 10.91 -12.61
CA THR A 255 -11.07 9.54 -12.70
C THR A 255 -12.35 9.46 -13.52
N LYS A 256 -12.92 10.61 -13.89
CA LYS A 256 -14.11 10.71 -14.77
C LYS A 256 -13.74 10.81 -16.26
N ASP A 257 -12.46 10.96 -16.58
CA ASP A 257 -12.01 11.05 -17.96
C ASP A 257 -12.31 9.73 -18.68
N LYS A 258 -12.92 9.82 -19.86
CA LYS A 258 -13.23 8.65 -20.70
C LYS A 258 -12.17 8.38 -21.77
N ILE A 259 -11.30 9.37 -22.02
CA ILE A 259 -10.31 9.34 -23.08
C ILE A 259 -9.03 9.99 -22.53
N CYS A 260 -7.88 9.39 -22.82
CA CYS A 260 -6.58 9.97 -22.50
C CYS A 260 -6.34 11.21 -23.36
N GLN A 261 -6.06 12.34 -22.70
CA GLN A 261 -5.84 13.60 -23.37
C GLN A 261 -4.44 13.62 -23.99
N ALA A 262 -4.32 14.08 -25.23
CA ALA A 262 -3.03 14.24 -25.90
C ALA A 262 -2.16 15.26 -25.15
N CYS A 263 -0.85 15.01 -25.10
CA CYS A 263 0.07 15.89 -24.40
C CYS A 263 0.18 17.28 -25.09
N PRO A 264 -0.10 18.39 -24.38
CA PRO A 264 0.06 19.75 -24.89
C PRO A 264 1.52 20.09 -25.23
N GLN A 265 1.70 21.18 -25.99
CA GLN A 265 3.04 21.71 -26.29
C GLN A 265 3.73 22.27 -25.04
N ASN A 266 5.07 22.20 -25.03
CA ASN A 266 5.96 22.68 -23.96
C ASN A 266 5.84 21.91 -22.63
N ILE A 267 5.25 20.71 -22.68
CA ILE A 267 5.23 19.76 -21.58
C ILE A 267 5.45 18.35 -22.09
N LYS A 268 5.96 17.49 -21.20
CA LYS A 268 6.21 16.08 -21.45
C LYS A 268 5.30 15.23 -20.59
N CYS A 269 4.55 14.33 -21.22
CA CYS A 269 3.65 13.40 -20.53
C CYS A 269 4.26 12.00 -20.58
N ASP A 270 4.66 11.47 -19.42
CA ASP A 270 5.25 10.13 -19.29
C ASP A 270 4.19 9.00 -19.26
N GLY A 271 2.91 9.35 -19.39
CA GLY A 271 1.76 8.46 -19.23
C GLY A 271 1.07 8.64 -17.88
N GLY A 272 -0.07 7.98 -17.70
CA GLY A 272 -0.87 8.05 -16.50
C GLY A 272 -1.32 9.48 -16.18
N ALA A 273 -1.05 9.94 -14.95
CA ALA A 273 -1.28 11.32 -14.50
C ALA A 273 0.03 12.15 -14.48
N ARG A 274 1.15 11.59 -14.96
CA ARG A 274 2.47 12.18 -14.79
C ARG A 274 2.81 13.14 -15.92
N ILE A 275 2.65 14.43 -15.62
CA ILE A 275 2.98 15.54 -16.51
C ILE A 275 4.20 16.28 -15.97
N ILE A 276 5.20 16.48 -16.82
CA ILE A 276 6.48 17.15 -16.53
C ILE A 276 6.54 18.44 -17.33
N LEU A 277 6.81 19.56 -16.66
CA LEU A 277 7.00 20.84 -17.32
C LEU A 277 8.40 20.97 -17.90
N GLU A 278 8.50 21.55 -19.10
CA GLU A 278 9.78 22.00 -19.62
C GLU A 278 10.30 23.23 -18.84
N PRO A 279 11.61 23.52 -18.87
CA PRO A 279 12.17 24.72 -18.26
C PRO A 279 11.49 25.99 -18.77
N ASN A 280 11.42 27.01 -17.91
CA ASN A 280 10.71 28.30 -18.12
C ASN A 280 9.17 28.23 -18.04
N TYR A 281 8.59 27.09 -17.67
CA TYR A 281 7.16 26.96 -17.44
C TYR A 281 6.84 26.62 -15.99
N TRP A 282 5.64 27.02 -15.56
CA TRP A 282 5.16 26.82 -14.20
C TRP A 282 3.67 26.49 -14.18
N ARG A 283 3.27 25.65 -13.22
CA ARG A 283 1.86 25.37 -12.90
C ARG A 283 1.64 25.49 -11.41
N SER A 284 0.39 25.69 -11.01
CA SER A 284 0.03 25.86 -9.60
C SER A 284 0.08 24.57 -8.79
N ASN A 285 -0.24 23.43 -9.41
CA ASN A 285 -0.17 22.10 -8.79
C ASN A 285 -0.11 21.00 -9.86
N THR A 286 0.12 19.76 -9.43
CA THR A 286 0.28 18.60 -10.31
C THR A 286 -1.00 18.13 -11.00
N ASN A 287 -2.16 18.56 -10.52
CA ASN A 287 -3.49 18.18 -11.01
C ASN A 287 -4.10 19.18 -12.02
N THR A 288 -3.29 20.07 -12.59
CA THR A 288 -3.73 21.00 -13.63
C THR A 288 -2.80 21.00 -14.84
N THR A 289 -3.40 21.24 -16.00
CA THR A 289 -2.70 21.52 -17.27
C THR A 289 -2.74 22.99 -17.65
N GLN A 290 -3.20 23.86 -16.75
CA GLN A 290 -3.03 25.30 -16.88
C GLN A 290 -1.57 25.66 -16.59
N ILE A 291 -0.82 25.84 -17.67
CA ILE A 291 0.62 26.06 -17.66
C ILE A 291 0.89 27.49 -18.10
N TYR A 292 1.74 28.18 -17.34
CA TYR A 292 2.10 29.56 -17.56
C TYR A 292 3.57 29.66 -17.89
N LYS A 293 3.90 30.47 -18.89
CA LYS A 293 5.30 30.84 -19.16
C LYS A 293 5.79 31.77 -18.06
N CYS A 294 6.97 31.51 -17.53
CA CYS A 294 7.51 32.31 -16.45
C CYS A 294 7.94 33.71 -16.94
N PRO A 295 7.72 34.77 -16.14
CA PRO A 295 8.10 36.13 -16.52
C PRO A 295 9.60 36.31 -16.75
N LYS A 296 10.42 35.54 -16.04
CA LYS A 296 11.87 35.54 -16.15
C LYS A 296 12.36 34.15 -16.56
N ASN A 297 13.26 34.12 -17.55
CA ASN A 297 13.88 32.89 -18.02
C ASN A 297 14.86 32.33 -16.96
N GLU A 298 15.07 31.01 -16.99
CA GLU A 298 15.96 30.22 -16.13
C GLU A 298 15.59 30.15 -14.64
N VAL A 299 14.57 30.91 -14.22
CA VAL A 299 14.08 30.88 -12.84
C VAL A 299 13.15 29.70 -12.58
N CYS A 300 12.27 29.39 -13.53
CA CYS A 300 11.43 28.20 -13.45
C CYS A 300 12.19 27.02 -14.04
N LEU A 301 12.60 26.09 -13.19
CA LEU A 301 13.31 24.88 -13.63
C LEU A 301 12.36 23.87 -14.29
N GLY A 302 11.04 24.02 -14.09
CA GLY A 302 10.02 23.11 -14.60
C GLY A 302 9.96 21.84 -13.75
N GLY A 303 9.90 20.67 -14.40
CA GLY A 303 9.81 19.37 -13.73
C GLY A 303 8.37 18.99 -13.32
N TYR A 304 8.25 17.97 -12.47
CA TYR A 304 6.93 17.52 -11.99
C TYR A 304 6.30 18.55 -11.04
N ASP A 305 7.05 19.06 -10.07
CA ASP A 305 6.51 19.96 -9.03
C ASP A 305 6.66 21.47 -9.35
N SER A 306 7.05 21.84 -10.58
CA SER A 306 7.36 23.23 -10.96
C SER A 306 8.42 23.87 -10.07
N ALA A 307 9.58 23.21 -9.95
CA ALA A 307 10.67 23.68 -9.11
C ALA A 307 11.18 25.05 -9.57
N CYS A 308 11.53 25.89 -8.59
CA CYS A 308 12.15 27.20 -8.80
C CYS A 308 13.67 27.10 -8.61
N GLN A 309 14.40 27.99 -9.28
CA GLN A 309 15.82 28.20 -9.04
C GLN A 309 16.06 28.65 -7.59
N THR A 310 17.22 28.31 -7.03
CA THR A 310 17.62 28.72 -5.68
C THR A 310 17.45 30.22 -5.46
N GLY A 311 16.82 30.59 -4.34
CA GLY A 311 16.50 31.98 -3.99
C GLY A 311 15.13 32.46 -4.44
N TYR A 312 14.43 31.69 -5.29
CA TYR A 312 13.09 32.00 -5.78
C TYR A 312 12.05 31.00 -5.25
N HIS A 313 10.84 31.48 -4.98
CA HIS A 313 9.69 30.65 -4.61
C HIS A 313 8.36 31.31 -5.00
N GLY A 314 7.25 30.68 -4.61
CA GLY A 314 5.91 31.22 -4.82
C GLY A 314 5.41 31.07 -6.27
N LYS A 315 4.31 31.77 -6.59
CA LYS A 315 3.67 31.68 -7.90
C LYS A 315 4.60 32.21 -9.00
N LEU A 316 4.76 31.43 -10.06
CA LEU A 316 5.65 31.71 -11.19
C LEU A 316 7.12 31.94 -10.77
N CYS A 317 7.52 31.48 -9.59
CA CYS A 317 8.85 31.71 -9.01
C CYS A 317 9.23 33.20 -8.93
N THR A 318 8.28 34.09 -8.64
CA THR A 318 8.48 35.55 -8.64
C THR A 318 8.74 36.14 -7.24
N GLN A 319 8.73 35.32 -6.20
CA GLN A 319 8.99 35.74 -4.83
C GLN A 319 10.40 35.31 -4.43
N CYS A 320 11.05 36.09 -3.57
CA CYS A 320 12.38 35.78 -3.08
C CYS A 320 12.25 35.04 -1.75
N ILE A 321 13.03 33.99 -1.57
CA ILE A 321 13.04 33.21 -0.34
C ILE A 321 13.53 34.10 0.81
N GLN A 322 12.74 34.16 1.88
CA GLN A 322 13.04 34.92 3.09
C GLN A 322 13.25 33.97 4.28
N ASP A 323 13.96 32.87 4.06
CA ASP A 323 14.11 31.81 5.06
C ASP A 323 15.48 31.86 5.73
N SER A 324 15.47 32.04 7.05
CA SER A 324 16.63 32.08 7.95
C SER A 324 17.67 33.20 7.73
N GLN A 325 18.53 33.42 8.73
CA GLN A 325 19.49 34.52 8.79
C GLN A 325 20.63 34.42 7.74
N ASP A 326 20.86 33.24 7.14
CA ASP A 326 21.98 32.99 6.20
C ASP A 326 21.56 32.73 4.73
N ASP A 327 20.28 32.46 4.46
CA ASP A 327 19.73 32.26 3.10
C ASP A 327 18.59 33.24 2.78
N TYR A 328 18.84 34.51 3.12
CA TYR A 328 17.92 35.61 2.85
C TYR A 328 18.14 36.20 1.44
N TYR A 329 17.10 36.18 0.61
CA TYR A 329 17.09 36.78 -0.73
C TYR A 329 16.14 37.98 -0.78
N ALA A 330 16.58 39.07 -1.42
CA ALA A 330 15.79 40.27 -1.60
C ALA A 330 15.68 40.68 -3.07
N ARG A 331 14.62 41.42 -3.38
CA ARG A 331 14.37 41.91 -4.75
C ARG A 331 15.42 42.95 -5.13
N SER A 332 16.20 42.66 -6.16
CA SER A 332 17.14 43.61 -6.78
C SER A 332 16.60 44.28 -8.04
N GLY A 333 15.50 43.75 -8.60
CA GLY A 333 14.90 44.19 -9.86
C GLY A 333 13.52 43.56 -10.08
N LEU A 334 12.92 43.80 -11.26
CA LEU A 334 11.64 43.21 -11.62
C LEU A 334 11.80 41.69 -11.82
N TYR A 335 11.26 40.91 -10.87
CA TYR A 335 11.42 39.45 -10.80
C TYR A 335 12.87 38.96 -10.55
N ASP A 336 13.76 39.82 -10.07
CA ASP A 336 15.13 39.45 -9.71
C ASP A 336 15.27 39.31 -8.20
N CYS A 337 15.80 38.16 -7.77
CA CYS A 337 16.17 37.89 -6.39
C CYS A 337 17.69 37.78 -6.28
N SER A 338 18.26 38.59 -5.39
CA SER A 338 19.70 38.59 -5.07
C SER A 338 19.88 38.13 -3.63
N LYS A 339 20.93 37.33 -3.39
CA LYS A 339 21.28 36.91 -2.02
C LYS A 339 21.77 38.12 -1.25
N CYS A 340 21.20 38.37 -0.08
CA CYS A 340 21.67 39.43 0.79
C CYS A 340 23.01 39.06 1.43
N LEU A 341 23.81 40.09 1.73
CA LEU A 341 25.02 39.91 2.52
C LEU A 341 24.66 39.32 3.89
N SER A 342 25.42 38.32 4.33
CA SER A 342 25.27 37.75 5.68
C SER A 342 25.49 38.80 6.76
N PHE A 343 24.93 38.57 7.95
CA PHE A 343 25.05 39.51 9.07
C PHE A 343 26.51 39.86 9.38
N SER A 344 27.42 38.87 9.36
CA SER A 344 28.85 39.08 9.56
C SER A 344 29.46 40.03 8.54
N ASN A 345 29.10 39.89 7.26
CA ASN A 345 29.58 40.77 6.19
C ASN A 345 29.01 42.19 6.34
N GLN A 346 27.74 42.32 6.73
CA GLN A 346 27.14 43.63 7.00
C GLN A 346 27.84 44.36 8.15
N VAL A 347 28.10 43.65 9.27
CA VAL A 347 28.82 44.21 10.42
C VAL A 347 30.25 44.59 10.05
N THR A 348 30.95 43.74 9.29
CA THR A 348 32.33 44.02 8.85
C THR A 348 32.40 45.27 7.99
N ILE A 349 31.48 45.43 7.03
CA ILE A 349 31.40 46.63 6.19
C ILE A 349 31.12 47.88 7.05
N LEU A 350 30.19 47.80 8.01
CA LEU A 350 29.86 48.92 8.89
C LEU A 350 31.06 49.33 9.76
N VAL A 351 31.75 48.37 10.37
CA VAL A 351 32.95 48.61 11.18
C VAL A 351 34.08 49.18 10.32
N ALA A 352 34.26 48.71 9.09
CA ALA A 352 35.26 49.24 8.17
C ALA A 352 34.96 50.71 7.78
N ILE A 353 33.70 51.06 7.52
CA ILE A 353 33.29 52.43 7.23
C ILE A 353 33.51 53.33 8.45
N LEU A 354 33.09 52.89 9.65
CA LEU A 354 33.30 53.65 10.89
C LEU A 354 34.79 53.82 11.22
N GLY A 355 35.59 52.78 11.02
CA GLY A 355 37.05 52.82 11.17
C GLY A 355 37.70 53.78 10.18
N GLY A 356 37.29 53.74 8.91
CA GLY A 356 37.76 54.66 7.87
C GLY A 356 37.39 56.12 8.15
N LEU A 357 36.18 56.38 8.67
CA LEU A 357 35.77 57.71 9.10
C LEU A 357 36.58 58.18 10.31
N ALA A 358 36.84 57.31 11.29
CA ALA A 358 37.65 57.65 12.45
C ALA A 358 39.09 57.99 12.05
N THR A 359 39.73 57.20 11.19
CA THR A 359 41.08 57.49 10.68
C THR A 359 41.12 58.79 9.87
N TYR A 360 40.09 59.05 9.06
CA TYR A 360 39.95 60.31 8.33
C TYR A 360 39.82 61.52 9.26
N ILE A 361 39.04 61.41 10.35
CA ILE A 361 38.93 62.46 11.37
C ILE A 361 40.28 62.69 12.07
N VAL A 362 40.98 61.62 12.46
CA VAL A 362 42.33 61.72 13.07
C VAL A 362 43.30 62.41 12.11
N TYR A 363 43.26 62.08 10.83
CA TYR A 363 44.08 62.73 9.81
C TYR A 363 43.77 64.24 9.69
N ILE A 364 42.50 64.63 9.70
CA ILE A 364 42.10 66.05 9.70
C ILE A 364 42.60 66.75 10.98
N LEU A 365 42.48 66.12 12.15
CA LEU A 365 42.97 66.69 13.41
C LEU A 365 44.50 66.82 13.43
N GLN A 366 45.23 65.84 12.90
CA GLN A 366 46.69 65.88 12.85
C GLN A 366 47.20 66.92 11.85
N THR A 367 46.59 67.01 10.66
CA THR A 367 46.93 68.03 9.68
C THR A 367 46.59 69.43 10.17
N SER A 368 45.45 69.61 10.86
CA SER A 368 45.11 70.90 11.48
C SER A 368 46.06 71.28 12.62
N ILE A 369 46.49 70.33 13.47
CA ILE A 369 47.54 70.58 14.49
C ILE A 369 48.87 70.96 13.84
N ILE A 370 49.29 70.25 12.79
CA ILE A 370 50.52 70.57 12.05
C ILE A 370 50.43 71.97 11.42
N LEU A 371 49.29 72.31 10.80
CA LEU A 371 49.05 73.62 10.20
C LEU A 371 49.06 74.74 11.26
N PHE A 372 48.43 74.51 12.42
CA PHE A 372 48.49 75.41 13.57
C PHE A 372 49.93 75.55 14.09
N GLY A 373 50.67 74.45 14.14
CA GLY A 373 52.10 74.42 14.44
C GLY A 373 52.89 75.33 13.51
N TYR A 374 52.76 75.16 12.18
CA TYR A 374 53.46 75.99 11.20
C TYR A 374 53.07 77.47 11.24
N LEU A 375 51.80 77.80 11.50
CA LEU A 375 51.31 79.18 11.58
C LEU A 375 51.70 79.87 12.91
N CYS A 376 51.81 79.13 14.02
CA CYS A 376 52.17 79.68 15.33
C CYS A 376 53.66 79.53 15.70
N TYR A 377 54.43 78.66 15.05
CA TYR A 377 55.86 78.48 15.26
C TYR A 377 56.70 79.77 15.09
N PRO A 378 56.43 80.67 14.13
CA PRO A 378 57.13 81.96 14.06
C PRO A 378 56.63 82.99 15.10
N ILE A 379 55.51 82.75 15.80
CA ILE A 379 54.97 83.70 16.80
C ILE A 379 55.55 83.44 18.21
N ILE A 380 56.01 82.22 18.51
CA ILE A 380 56.53 81.86 19.85
C ILE A 380 58.07 81.94 19.92
N SER A 381 58.79 81.86 18.80
CA SER A 381 60.27 81.78 18.79
C SER A 381 61.03 83.11 18.60
N GLN A 382 60.33 84.24 18.47
CA GLN A 382 60.98 85.57 18.44
C GLN A 382 60.27 86.55 19.38
N ASN A 383 60.62 86.49 20.67
CA ASN A 383 60.38 87.58 21.61
C ASN A 383 61.69 88.33 21.89
N SER A 384 61.94 89.39 21.12
CA SER A 384 62.69 90.57 21.58
C SER A 384 62.42 91.78 20.68
N PHE A 385 61.49 92.63 21.15
CA PHE A 385 61.39 94.10 21.02
C PHE A 385 61.91 94.81 19.75
N SER A 386 61.03 95.51 19.03
CA SER A 386 60.73 96.94 19.33
C SER A 386 59.82 97.61 18.27
N LEU A 387 58.97 98.52 18.76
CA LEU A 387 58.42 99.72 18.08
C LEU A 387 57.52 99.53 16.83
N LEU A 388 56.20 99.56 17.02
CA LEU A 388 55.34 100.70 16.59
C LEU A 388 53.88 100.54 17.08
N SER A 389 53.46 101.51 17.89
CA SER A 389 52.13 102.09 18.06
C SER A 389 50.87 101.24 17.82
N CYS A 390 50.15 100.99 18.90
CA CYS A 390 48.70 100.84 18.94
C CYS A 390 48.00 101.99 18.20
N ILE A 391 47.19 101.67 17.20
CA ILE A 391 46.00 102.46 16.88
C ILE A 391 44.80 101.56 17.16
N THR A 392 43.98 102.03 18.09
CA THR A 392 42.83 101.37 18.65
C THR A 392 41.68 101.29 17.64
N PHE A 393 41.01 100.15 17.72
CA PHE A 393 39.97 99.63 16.84
C PHE A 393 38.60 100.25 17.16
N GLU A 394 38.45 101.58 17.00
CA GLU A 394 37.16 102.24 17.28
C GLU A 394 36.63 103.21 16.21
N ASP A 395 37.39 103.58 15.17
CA ASP A 395 36.93 104.59 14.17
C ASP A 395 36.59 104.05 12.77
N ALA A 396 36.47 102.74 12.56
CA ALA A 396 36.16 102.16 11.24
C ALA A 396 34.67 101.83 10.99
N MET A 397 33.78 102.19 11.92
CA MET A 397 32.33 101.90 11.84
C MET A 397 31.45 103.16 11.81
N GLU A 398 31.95 104.28 11.29
CA GLU A 398 31.13 105.48 11.06
C GLU A 398 31.43 106.17 9.71
N LYS A 399 31.59 105.39 8.63
CA LYS A 399 31.68 105.95 7.27
C LYS A 399 31.12 105.06 6.17
N LYS A 400 30.01 104.37 6.46
CA LYS A 400 29.14 103.69 5.46
C LYS A 400 27.64 103.92 5.70
N ARG A 401 27.29 105.01 6.39
CA ARG A 401 25.95 105.62 6.38
C ARG A 401 26.13 107.10 6.06
N LYS A 402 25.39 107.59 5.06
CA LYS A 402 25.44 108.94 4.45
C LYS A 402 26.49 109.14 3.33
N ILE A 403 26.30 108.42 2.23
CA ILE A 403 26.31 109.07 0.90
C ILE A 403 25.00 108.66 0.23
N VAL A 404 23.94 109.30 0.71
CA VAL A 404 22.64 109.41 0.07
C VAL A 404 22.42 110.93 -0.01
N ASN A 405 22.21 111.40 -1.23
CA ASN A 405 21.74 112.72 -1.66
C ASN A 405 22.75 113.78 -2.06
N GLN A 406 22.88 113.90 -3.39
CA GLN A 406 22.97 115.07 -4.29
C GLN A 406 24.01 114.75 -5.36
N GLN A 407 23.72 114.58 -6.66
CA GLN A 407 22.86 115.27 -7.65
C GLN A 407 22.56 114.23 -8.76
N ASN A 408 21.33 113.95 -9.24
CA ASN A 408 20.43 114.73 -10.12
C ASN A 408 21.10 115.85 -10.92
N ASP A 409 21.41 115.60 -12.19
CA ASP A 409 20.85 116.32 -13.35
C ASP A 409 21.32 115.67 -14.68
N ASP A 410 20.37 115.55 -15.61
CA ASP A 410 20.37 115.05 -17.01
C ASP A 410 20.50 113.54 -17.32
#